data_AF-A0A8I1N6Y7-F1
#
_entry.id   AF-A0A8I1N6Y7-F1
#
_cell.length_a   1.000
_cell.length_b   1.000
_cell.length_c   1.000
_cell.angle_alpha   90.00
_cell.angle_beta   90.00
_cell.angle_gamma   90.00
#
_symmetry.space_group_name_H-M   'P 1'
#
loop_
_entity.id
_entity.type
_entity.pdbx_description
1 polymer ?
#
loop_
_entity_poly.entity_id
_entity_poly.type
_entity_poly.pdbx_seq_one_letter_code
_entity_poly.pdbx_strand_id
1 'polypeptide(L)'
;MRTLTATEAKQEFAKLIEAAAKEPVLITRQKRDVAVVMSAREYERLTRLNVAEFQRFCDQVGERAHAAGLTEEKLAELLADA
;
A
#
# COMPACT_ATOMS: atom_id res chain seq x y z
N MET A 1 17.17 1.92 -5.65
CA MET A 1 16.60 0.57 -5.46
C MET A 1 17.55 -0.45 -6.05
N ARG A 2 18.16 -1.28 -5.20
CA ARG A 2 19.02 -2.39 -5.63
C ARG A 2 18.16 -3.55 -6.13
N THR A 3 18.66 -4.33 -7.10
CA THR A 3 18.02 -5.55 -7.59
C THR A 3 18.91 -6.76 -7.32
N LEU A 4 18.33 -7.83 -6.79
CA LEU A 4 18.96 -9.13 -6.57
C LEU A 4 18.15 -10.22 -7.28
N THR A 5 18.81 -11.31 -7.67
CA THR A 5 18.13 -12.56 -8.00
C THR A 5 17.68 -13.27 -6.73
N ALA A 6 16.69 -14.16 -6.84
CA ALA A 6 16.27 -15.02 -5.73
C ALA A 6 17.43 -15.87 -5.17
N THR A 7 18.38 -16.26 -6.03
CA THR A 7 19.57 -17.01 -5.62
C THR A 7 20.52 -16.15 -4.78
N GLU A 8 20.82 -14.93 -5.22
CA GLU A 8 21.66 -13.98 -4.46
C GLU A 8 21.00 -13.59 -3.13
N ALA A 9 19.69 -13.33 -3.13
CA ALA A 9 18.92 -13.04 -1.92
C ALA A 9 19.01 -14.17 -0.89
N LYS A 10 18.98 -15.43 -1.34
CA LYS A 10 19.16 -16.60 -0.48
C LYS A 10 20.59 -16.73 0.06
N GLN A 11 21.59 -16.49 -0.78
CA GLN A 11 23.00 -16.65 -0.42
C GLN A 11 23.51 -15.52 0.47
N GLU A 12 23.03 -14.29 0.25
CA GLU A 12 23.49 -13.08 0.93
C GLU A 12 22.41 -12.46 1.82
N PHE A 13 21.62 -13.28 2.53
CA PHE A 13 20.45 -12.82 3.28
C PHE A 13 20.77 -11.69 4.28
N ALA A 14 21.88 -11.78 5.02
CA ALA A 14 22.30 -10.72 5.95
C ALA A 14 22.52 -9.37 5.22
N LYS A 15 23.23 -9.37 4.08
CA LYS A 15 23.47 -8.17 3.28
C LYS A 15 22.17 -7.63 2.66
N LEU A 16 21.23 -8.51 2.29
CA LEU A 16 19.90 -8.11 1.84
C LEU A 16 19.16 -7.33 2.95
N ILE A 17 19.17 -7.82 4.18
CA ILE A 17 18.51 -7.13 5.30
C ILE A 17 19.18 -5.78 5.60
N GLU A 18 20.50 -5.71 5.60
CA GLU A 18 21.23 -4.44 5.75
C GLU A 18 20.93 -3.44 4.64
N ALA A 19 20.78 -3.91 3.40
CA ALA A 19 20.40 -3.07 2.27
C ALA A 19 18.94 -2.60 2.40
N ALA A 20 18.01 -3.51 2.73
CA ALA A 20 16.58 -3.23 2.93
C ALA A 20 16.31 -2.21 4.05
N ALA A 21 17.21 -2.12 5.03
CA ALA A 21 17.17 -1.12 6.09
C ALA A 21 17.44 0.31 5.58
N LYS A 22 18.16 0.46 4.47
CA LYS A 22 18.54 1.75 3.86
C LYS A 22 17.60 2.14 2.72
N GLU A 23 17.25 1.18 1.87
CA GLU A 23 16.35 1.38 0.74
C GLU A 23 15.67 0.06 0.34
N PRO A 24 14.50 0.10 -0.33
CA PRO A 24 13.89 -1.11 -0.89
C PRO A 24 14.84 -1.87 -1.83
N VAL A 25 14.74 -3.19 -1.80
CA VAL A 25 15.49 -4.12 -2.66
C VAL A 25 14.52 -4.98 -3.45
N LEU A 26 14.64 -4.96 -4.77
CA LEU A 26 13.85 -5.78 -5.68
C LEU A 26 14.47 -7.17 -5.81
N ILE A 27 13.66 -8.21 -5.70
CA ILE A 27 14.05 -9.60 -5.94
C ILE A 27 13.46 -10.04 -7.28
N THR A 28 14.29 -10.63 -8.13
CA THR A 28 13.92 -11.18 -9.43
C THR A 28 14.11 -12.69 -9.50
N ARG A 29 13.28 -13.37 -10.29
CA ARG A 29 13.43 -14.79 -10.62
C ARG A 29 13.13 -14.97 -12.10
N GLN A 30 14.05 -15.59 -12.84
CA GLN A 30 13.90 -15.79 -14.29
C GLN A 30 13.56 -14.48 -15.03
N LYS A 31 14.25 -13.38 -14.69
CA LYS A 31 14.03 -12.02 -15.24
C LYS A 31 12.64 -11.42 -14.97
N ARG A 32 11.88 -11.96 -14.02
CA ARG A 32 10.62 -11.37 -13.54
C ARG A 32 10.79 -10.84 -12.13
N ASP A 33 10.17 -9.70 -11.87
CA ASP A 33 10.05 -9.12 -10.54
C ASP A 33 9.11 -10.00 -9.70
N VAL A 34 9.58 -10.46 -8.54
CA VAL A 34 8.83 -11.41 -7.70
C VAL A 34 8.59 -10.94 -6.28
N ALA A 35 9.44 -10.07 -5.74
CA ALA A 35 9.24 -9.51 -4.40
C ALA A 35 10.02 -8.21 -4.24
N VAL A 36 9.60 -7.38 -3.29
CA VAL A 36 10.39 -6.25 -2.79
C VAL A 36 10.58 -6.45 -1.29
N VAL A 37 11.81 -6.29 -0.82
CA VAL A 37 12.14 -6.31 0.61
C VAL A 37 12.51 -4.90 1.04
N MET A 38 11.92 -4.44 2.14
CA MET A 38 12.16 -3.11 2.70
C MET A 38 12.08 -3.18 4.22
N SER A 39 12.54 -2.13 4.91
CA SER A 39 12.39 -2.04 6.36
C SER A 39 10.90 -2.05 6.77
N ALA A 40 10.61 -2.59 7.96
CA ALA A 40 9.26 -2.60 8.51
C ALA A 40 8.69 -1.17 8.65
N ARG A 41 9.52 -0.21 9.08
CA ARG A 41 9.16 1.21 9.16
C ARG A 41 8.69 1.78 7.81
N GLU A 42 9.39 1.43 6.74
CA GLU A 42 9.05 1.90 5.40
C GLU A 42 7.77 1.27 4.88
N TYR A 43 7.58 -0.03 5.13
CA TYR A 43 6.32 -0.70 4.85
C TYR A 43 5.15 -0.04 5.57
N GLU A 44 5.27 0.22 6.89
CA GLU A 44 4.25 0.94 7.66
C GLU A 44 3.98 2.36 7.16
N ARG A 45 5.02 3.05 6.68
CA ARG A 45 4.88 4.39 6.10
C ARG A 45 4.00 4.32 4.84
N LEU A 46 4.23 3.35 3.96
CA LEU A 46 3.45 3.16 2.75
C LEU A 46 2.00 2.73 3.05
N THR A 47 1.79 1.81 3.98
CA THR A 47 0.43 1.38 4.34
C THR A 47 -0.38 2.52 4.95
N ARG A 48 0.22 3.34 5.83
CA ARG A 48 -0.44 4.54 6.36
C ARG A 48 -0.76 5.56 5.28
N LEU A 49 0.11 5.73 4.29
CA LEU A 49 -0.15 6.64 3.17
C LEU A 49 -1.39 6.20 2.37
N ASN A 50 -1.50 4.91 2.08
CA ASN A 50 -2.65 4.35 1.35
C ASN A 50 -3.97 4.57 2.13
N VAL A 51 -3.96 4.36 3.45
CA VAL A 51 -5.14 4.62 4.30
C VAL A 51 -5.51 6.10 4.26
N ALA A 52 -4.54 7.01 4.40
CA ALA A 52 -4.78 8.45 4.37
C ALA A 52 -5.26 8.95 3.00
N GLU A 53 -4.82 8.32 1.90
CA GLU A 53 -5.33 8.62 0.56
C GLU A 53 -6.76 8.12 0.37
N PHE A 54 -7.06 6.90 0.82
CA PHE A 54 -8.41 6.36 0.77
C PHE A 54 -9.39 7.19 1.61
N GLN A 55 -9.00 7.61 2.81
CA GLN A 55 -9.81 8.51 3.64
C GLN A 55 -10.10 9.83 2.93
N ARG A 56 -9.07 10.48 2.36
CA ARG A 56 -9.27 11.71 1.57
C ARG A 56 -10.22 11.52 0.38
N PHE A 57 -10.16 10.36 -0.27
CA PHE A 57 -11.09 10.02 -1.33
C PHE A 57 -12.53 9.87 -0.80
N CYS A 58 -12.73 9.13 0.29
CA CYS A 58 -14.03 9.00 0.95
C CYS A 58 -14.60 10.35 1.38
N ASP A 59 -13.80 11.21 1.98
CA ASP A 59 -14.20 12.56 2.39
C ASP A 59 -14.71 13.35 1.17
N GLN A 60 -13.96 13.34 0.07
CA GLN A 60 -14.36 14.04 -1.16
C GLN A 60 -15.67 13.49 -1.76
N VAL A 61 -15.86 12.17 -1.72
CA VAL A 61 -17.10 11.54 -2.18
C VAL A 61 -18.26 11.91 -1.27
N GLY A 62 -18.05 11.88 0.06
CA GLY A 62 -19.04 12.26 1.06
C GLY A 62 -19.49 13.70 0.90
N GLU A 63 -18.55 14.65 0.78
CA GLU A 63 -18.86 16.06 0.55
C GLU A 63 -19.67 16.29 -0.73
N ARG A 64 -19.32 15.61 -1.82
CA ARG A 64 -20.09 15.69 -3.08
C ARG A 64 -21.48 15.11 -2.94
N ALA A 65 -21.62 13.97 -2.26
CA ALA A 65 -22.91 13.34 -2.04
C ALA A 65 -23.80 14.23 -1.16
N HIS A 66 -23.26 14.81 -0.10
CA HIS A 66 -23.96 15.75 0.77
C HIS A 66 -24.38 17.01 -0.01
N ALA A 67 -23.48 17.58 -0.84
CA ALA A 67 -23.82 18.71 -1.72
C ALA A 67 -24.90 18.35 -2.77
N ALA A 68 -24.98 17.09 -3.19
CA ALA A 68 -26.04 16.57 -4.05
C ALA A 68 -27.34 16.22 -3.30
N GLY A 69 -27.42 16.47 -2.00
CA GLY A 69 -28.61 16.29 -1.18
C GLY A 69 -28.76 14.89 -0.58
N LEU A 70 -27.67 14.14 -0.43
CA LEU A 70 -27.64 12.95 0.42
C LEU A 70 -27.76 13.37 1.89
N THR A 71 -28.71 12.76 2.59
CA THR A 71 -29.00 12.99 4.02
C THR A 71 -28.91 11.67 4.77
N GLU A 72 -28.84 11.72 6.10
CA GLU A 72 -28.81 10.51 6.94
C GLU A 72 -30.02 9.61 6.68
N GLU A 73 -31.20 10.21 6.50
CA GLU A 73 -32.45 9.51 6.17
C GLU A 73 -32.35 8.78 4.82
N LYS A 74 -31.93 9.48 3.77
CA LYS A 74 -31.75 8.87 2.43
C LYS A 74 -30.66 7.81 2.42
N LEU A 75 -29.60 7.99 3.19
CA LEU A 75 -28.55 7.00 3.34
C LEU A 75 -29.07 5.74 4.03
N ALA A 76 -29.85 5.89 5.10
CA ALA A 76 -30.47 4.77 5.80
C ALA A 76 -31.44 3.99 4.89
N GLU A 77 -32.21 4.68 4.04
CA GLU A 77 -33.04 4.06 3.01
C GLU A 77 -32.20 3.23 2.03
N LEU A 78 -31.13 3.81 1.46
CA LEU A 78 -30.25 3.13 0.50
C LEU A 78 -29.55 1.90 1.09
N LEU A 79 -29.15 1.95 2.37
CA LEU A 79 -28.47 0.83 3.04
C LEU A 79 -29.43 -0.28 3.47
N ALA A 80 -30.71 0.03 3.68
CA ALA A 80 -31.73 -0.99 3.99
C ALA A 80 -32.09 -1.84 2.75
N ASP A 81 -31.86 -1.31 1.55
CA ASP A 81 -32.12 -1.96 0.26
C ASP A 81 -30.90 -2.75 -0.30
N ALA A 82 -29.75 -2.74 0.39
CA ALA A 82 -28.49 -3.37 -0.03
C ALA A 82 -28.23 -4.71 0.66
#